data_AF-A0A410M938-F1
#
_entry.id   AF-A0A410M938-F1
#
_cell.length_a   1.000
_cell.length_b   1.000
_cell.length_c   1.000
_cell.angle_alpha   90.00
_cell.angle_beta   90.00
_cell.angle_gamma   90.00
#
_symmetry.space_group_name_H-M   'P 1'
#
loop_
_entity.id
_entity.type
_entity.pdbx_description
1 polymer ?
#
loop_
_entity_poly.entity_id
_entity_poly.type
_entity_poly.pdbx_seq_one_letter_code
_entity_poly.pdbx_strand_id
1 'polypeptide(L)'
;MNLYKISTSFFILTTIIFAYLWYDSEGPQPLDEFAVAAVTSSIKELPYTMEDVQLSFQNYHEEESTEKEQFYTRTLLARSLQNLNDNQRLISAAERSKVLEKGWFRDYSDSLFTMRSILTTHSFENNNSKEVKRINQELETLQSSIEETVTDESFSTKNKKDLRSITDMIEKFNQNFS
;
A
#
# COMPACT_ATOMS: atom_id res chain seq x y z
N MET A 1 -15.00 -53.70 29.92
CA MET A 1 -14.63 -52.49 29.17
C MET A 1 -13.64 -51.71 30.03
N ASN A 2 -12.39 -51.58 29.57
CA ASN A 2 -11.31 -51.20 30.48
C ASN A 2 -11.33 -49.70 30.81
N LEU A 3 -11.46 -49.37 32.09
CA LEU A 3 -11.51 -48.00 32.64
C LEU A 3 -10.36 -47.11 32.12
N TYR A 4 -9.19 -47.67 31.86
CA TYR A 4 -8.06 -46.94 31.28
C TYR A 4 -8.34 -46.43 29.86
N LYS A 5 -9.09 -47.16 29.03
CA LYS A 5 -9.41 -46.69 27.66
C LYS A 5 -10.35 -45.50 27.70
N ILE A 6 -11.28 -45.49 28.67
CA ILE A 6 -12.23 -44.40 28.84
C ILE A 6 -11.51 -43.14 29.34
N SER A 7 -10.60 -43.28 30.32
CA SER A 7 -9.81 -42.15 30.82
C SER A 7 -8.83 -41.61 29.79
N THR A 8 -8.16 -42.46 29.00
CA THR A 8 -7.27 -42.01 27.91
C THR A 8 -8.06 -41.31 26.81
N SER A 9 -9.23 -41.82 26.41
CA SER A 9 -10.07 -41.14 25.42
C SER A 9 -10.57 -39.78 25.93
N PHE A 10 -10.92 -39.67 27.21
CA PHE A 10 -11.33 -38.40 27.80
C PHE A 10 -10.16 -37.40 27.84
N PHE A 11 -8.95 -37.86 28.18
CA PHE A 11 -7.75 -37.04 28.20
C PHE A 11 -7.35 -36.54 26.80
N ILE A 12 -7.49 -37.38 25.77
CA ILE A 12 -7.25 -36.97 24.38
C ILE A 12 -8.28 -35.92 23.95
N LEU A 13 -9.56 -36.13 24.28
CA LEU A 13 -10.62 -35.20 23.93
C LEU A 13 -10.41 -33.83 24.58
N THR A 14 -10.09 -33.80 25.87
CA THR A 14 -9.80 -32.54 26.58
C THR A 14 -8.53 -31.88 26.05
N THR A 15 -7.48 -32.64 25.72
CA THR A 15 -6.27 -32.09 25.10
C THR A 15 -6.57 -31.41 23.75
N ILE A 16 -7.42 -32.02 22.92
CA ILE A 16 -7.85 -31.43 21.64
C ILE A 16 -8.65 -30.15 21.87
N ILE A 17 -9.57 -30.16 22.85
CA ILE A 17 -10.37 -28.97 23.21
C ILE A 17 -9.47 -27.86 23.74
N PHE A 18 -8.49 -28.15 24.60
CA PHE A 18 -7.55 -27.16 25.10
C PHE A 18 -6.63 -26.63 24.01
N ALA A 19 -6.16 -27.47 23.08
CA ALA A 19 -5.39 -27.02 21.93
C ALA A 19 -6.21 -26.12 21.01
N TYR A 20 -7.50 -26.45 20.79
CA TYR A 20 -8.43 -25.62 20.05
C TYR A 20 -8.68 -24.28 20.74
N LEU A 21 -8.97 -24.29 22.05
CA LEU A 21 -9.18 -23.06 22.83
C LEU A 21 -7.91 -22.21 22.92
N TRP A 22 -6.73 -22.81 22.98
CA TRP A 22 -5.46 -22.09 22.95
C TRP A 22 -5.24 -21.43 21.60
N TYR A 23 -5.46 -22.16 20.51
CA TYR A 23 -5.38 -21.64 19.13
C TYR A 23 -6.39 -20.52 18.87
N ASP A 24 -7.61 -20.64 19.41
CA ASP A 24 -8.69 -19.63 19.28
C ASP A 24 -8.48 -18.43 20.24
N SER A 25 -7.75 -18.62 21.35
CA SER A 25 -7.39 -17.54 22.30
C SER A 25 -6.25 -16.64 21.81
N GLU A 26 -5.50 -17.05 20.79
CA GLU A 26 -4.58 -16.19 20.04
C GLU A 26 -5.36 -15.31 19.05
N GLY A 27 -6.32 -14.52 19.55
CA GLY A 27 -6.91 -13.42 18.79
C GLY A 27 -5.84 -12.42 18.30
N PRO A 28 -6.21 -11.42 17.46
CA PRO A 28 -5.28 -10.42 16.96
C PRO A 28 -4.39 -9.91 18.08
N GLN A 29 -3.08 -10.11 17.98
CA GLN A 29 -2.17 -9.62 18.98
C GLN A 29 -2.18 -8.08 18.93
N PRO A 30 -1.85 -7.36 20.02
CA PRO A 30 -1.75 -5.89 19.98
C PRO A 30 -0.86 -5.38 18.82
N LEU A 31 0.17 -6.15 18.48
CA LEU A 31 1.04 -5.95 17.32
C LEU A 31 0.29 -5.94 15.97
N ASP A 32 -0.75 -6.76 15.81
CA ASP A 32 -1.61 -6.78 14.63
C ASP A 32 -2.44 -5.49 14.51
N GLU A 33 -2.97 -4.97 15.62
CA GLU A 33 -3.75 -3.73 15.62
C GLU A 33 -2.90 -2.50 15.31
N PHE A 34 -1.68 -2.43 15.87
CA PHE A 34 -0.73 -1.37 15.54
C PHE A 34 -0.29 -1.41 14.07
N ALA A 35 -0.03 -2.60 13.52
CA ALA A 35 0.35 -2.75 12.11
C ALA A 35 -0.79 -2.29 11.19
N VAL A 36 -2.03 -2.67 11.47
CA VAL A 36 -3.21 -2.22 10.71
C VAL A 36 -3.39 -0.72 10.81
N ALA A 37 -3.25 -0.12 12.00
CA ALA A 37 -3.38 1.32 12.18
C ALA A 37 -2.33 2.10 11.38
N ALA A 38 -1.07 1.65 11.41
CA ALA A 38 0.02 2.27 10.65
C ALA A 38 -0.20 2.18 9.13
N VAL A 39 -0.61 1.02 8.64
CA VAL A 39 -0.97 0.80 7.23
C VAL A 39 -2.16 1.68 6.82
N THR A 40 -3.18 1.78 7.68
CA THR A 40 -4.34 2.64 7.44
C THR A 40 -3.94 4.10 7.37
N SER A 41 -3.07 4.58 8.25
CA SER A 41 -2.54 5.95 8.19
C SER A 41 -1.82 6.19 6.86
N SER A 42 -0.91 5.31 6.48
CA SER A 42 -0.12 5.46 5.25
C SER A 42 -0.99 5.49 4.00
N ILE A 43 -2.03 4.65 3.91
CA ILE A 43 -2.97 4.67 2.78
C ILE A 43 -3.85 5.92 2.78
N LYS A 44 -4.27 6.40 3.96
CA LYS A 44 -5.02 7.66 4.09
C LYS A 44 -4.19 8.90 3.77
N GLU A 45 -2.88 8.81 3.92
CA GLU A 45 -1.93 9.88 3.55
C GLU A 45 -1.55 9.86 2.05
N LEU A 46 -1.95 8.82 1.30
CA LEU A 46 -1.63 8.67 -0.11
C LEU A 46 -2.12 9.85 -0.98
N PRO A 47 -3.34 10.39 -0.82
CA PRO A 47 -3.80 11.54 -1.60
C PRO A 47 -2.85 12.75 -1.48
N TYR A 48 -2.42 13.09 -0.27
CA TYR A 48 -1.47 14.20 -0.04
C TYR A 48 -0.11 13.91 -0.66
N THR A 49 0.34 12.65 -0.59
CA THR A 49 1.58 12.23 -1.24
C THR A 49 1.48 12.32 -2.77
N MET A 50 0.30 12.05 -3.33
CA MET A 50 0.03 12.17 -4.77
C MET A 50 -0.05 13.63 -5.23
N GLU A 51 -0.70 14.50 -4.45
CA GLU A 51 -0.72 15.95 -4.67
C GLU A 51 0.72 16.51 -4.73
N ASP A 52 1.57 16.11 -3.77
CA ASP A 52 3.00 16.43 -3.73
C ASP A 52 3.75 15.99 -5.01
N VAL A 53 3.45 14.79 -5.51
CA VAL A 53 4.03 14.24 -6.73
C VAL A 53 3.53 14.98 -7.97
N GLN A 54 2.24 15.29 -8.03
CA GLN A 54 1.62 16.03 -9.12
C GLN A 54 2.24 17.43 -9.24
N LEU A 55 2.31 18.18 -8.14
CA LEU A 55 2.92 19.51 -8.10
C LEU A 55 4.39 19.45 -8.52
N SER A 56 5.14 18.45 -8.04
CA SER A 56 6.53 18.25 -8.43
C SER A 56 6.68 17.93 -9.92
N PHE A 57 5.81 17.09 -10.48
CA PHE A 57 5.80 16.73 -11.88
C PHE A 57 5.46 17.94 -12.77
N GLN A 58 4.46 18.73 -12.38
CA GLN A 58 4.07 19.94 -13.11
C GLN A 58 5.20 20.99 -13.08
N ASN A 59 5.72 21.31 -11.89
CA ASN A 59 6.81 22.29 -11.74
C ASN A 59 8.05 21.90 -12.56
N TYR A 60 8.40 20.61 -12.57
CA TYR A 60 9.50 20.12 -13.40
C TYR A 60 9.29 20.42 -14.88
N HIS A 61 8.07 20.33 -15.41
CA HIS A 61 7.82 20.61 -16.83
C HIS A 61 7.66 22.11 -17.12
N GLU A 62 7.47 22.95 -16.12
CA GLU A 62 7.31 24.40 -16.24
C GLU A 62 8.60 25.21 -16.06
N GLU A 63 9.61 24.72 -15.31
CA GLU A 63 10.86 25.44 -15.03
C GLU A 63 11.86 25.51 -16.23
N GLU A 64 13.03 26.14 -16.08
CA GLU A 64 14.14 26.11 -17.06
C GLU A 64 15.18 25.02 -16.73
N SER A 65 15.82 24.44 -17.76
CA SER A 65 16.51 23.13 -17.77
C SER A 65 17.62 22.90 -16.73
N THR A 66 18.34 23.92 -16.28
CA THR A 66 19.59 23.73 -15.51
C THR A 66 19.35 23.57 -14.01
N GLU A 67 18.25 24.12 -13.48
CA GLU A 67 17.86 23.99 -12.07
C GLU A 67 16.97 22.75 -11.83
N LYS A 68 16.25 22.31 -12.88
CA LYS A 68 15.40 21.10 -12.88
C LYS A 68 16.12 19.84 -12.43
N GLU A 69 17.29 19.55 -13.02
CA GLU A 69 17.96 18.26 -12.85
C GLU A 69 18.51 18.08 -11.42
N GLN A 70 19.00 19.16 -10.81
CA GLN A 70 19.52 19.15 -9.44
C GLN A 70 18.41 19.13 -8.39
N PHE A 71 17.34 19.90 -8.59
CA PHE A 71 16.18 19.92 -7.69
C PHE A 71 15.44 18.57 -7.70
N TYR A 72 15.24 17.97 -8.87
CA TYR A 72 14.51 16.70 -9.02
C TYR A 72 15.31 15.50 -8.50
N THR A 73 16.62 15.41 -8.78
CA THR A 73 17.48 14.33 -8.27
C THR A 73 17.54 14.32 -6.74
N ARG A 74 17.55 15.50 -6.11
CA ARG A 74 17.56 15.60 -4.64
C ARG A 74 16.20 15.25 -4.04
N THR A 75 15.11 15.70 -4.64
CA THR A 75 13.77 15.55 -4.06
C THR A 75 13.17 14.17 -4.31
N LEU A 76 13.34 13.57 -5.50
CA LEU A 76 12.74 12.28 -5.84
C LEU A 76 13.57 11.05 -5.53
N LEU A 77 14.91 11.12 -5.61
CA LEU A 77 15.75 10.02 -5.12
C LEU A 77 15.62 9.90 -3.61
N ALA A 78 15.61 11.03 -2.88
CA ALA A 78 15.41 11.04 -1.43
C ALA A 78 13.97 10.62 -1.05
N ARG A 79 12.91 11.23 -1.60
CA ARG A 79 11.52 10.82 -1.33
C ARG A 79 11.29 9.36 -1.68
N SER A 80 11.85 8.87 -2.79
CA SER A 80 11.65 7.46 -3.12
C SER A 80 12.46 6.50 -2.27
N LEU A 81 13.68 6.84 -1.84
CA LEU A 81 14.42 6.00 -0.90
C LEU A 81 13.74 6.00 0.48
N GLN A 82 13.12 7.11 0.85
CA GLN A 82 12.36 7.25 2.10
C GLN A 82 11.05 6.44 2.04
N ASN A 83 10.26 6.58 0.98
CA ASN A 83 9.03 5.81 0.77
C ASN A 83 9.29 4.32 0.53
N LEU A 84 10.41 3.92 -0.10
CA LEU A 84 10.82 2.51 -0.19
C LEU A 84 11.14 1.95 1.19
N ASN A 85 11.83 2.71 2.04
CA ASN A 85 12.16 2.27 3.39
C ASN A 85 10.91 2.19 4.28
N ASP A 86 9.99 3.15 4.17
CA ASP A 86 8.75 3.16 4.95
C ASP A 86 7.76 2.07 4.47
N ASN A 87 7.62 1.87 3.16
CA ASN A 87 6.83 0.75 2.62
C ASN A 87 7.45 -0.61 2.92
N GLN A 88 8.78 -0.76 2.87
CA GLN A 88 9.44 -2.02 3.23
C GLN A 88 9.29 -2.35 4.72
N ARG A 89 9.27 -1.32 5.60
CA ARG A 89 8.96 -1.49 7.03
C ARG A 89 7.48 -1.81 7.28
N LEU A 90 6.56 -1.18 6.54
CA LEU A 90 5.12 -1.43 6.60
C LEU A 90 4.76 -2.83 6.07
N ILE A 91 5.32 -3.26 4.95
CA ILE A 91 5.16 -4.61 4.38
C ILE A 91 5.76 -5.65 5.33
N SER A 92 6.94 -5.40 5.90
CA SER A 92 7.53 -6.30 6.91
C SER A 92 6.69 -6.41 8.19
N ALA A 93 5.97 -5.36 8.57
CA ALA A 93 5.04 -5.36 9.70
C ALA A 93 3.71 -6.06 9.34
N ALA A 94 3.17 -5.81 8.13
CA ALA A 94 1.95 -6.43 7.62
C ALA A 94 2.13 -7.94 7.33
N GLU A 95 3.30 -8.36 6.83
CA GLU A 95 3.66 -9.76 6.62
C GLU A 95 3.74 -10.56 7.92
N ARG A 96 3.98 -9.90 9.05
CA ARG A 96 3.97 -10.53 10.38
C ARG A 96 2.56 -10.58 10.95
N SER A 97 1.61 -9.83 10.40
CA SER A 97 0.25 -9.80 10.90
C SER A 97 -0.59 -10.97 10.39
N LYS A 98 -1.36 -11.60 11.28
CA LYS A 98 -2.33 -12.65 10.89
C LYS A 98 -3.63 -12.06 10.30
N VAL A 99 -3.83 -10.75 10.42
CA VAL A 99 -5.09 -10.04 10.08
C VAL A 99 -5.08 -9.46 8.65
N LEU A 100 -3.90 -9.30 8.07
CA LEU A 100 -3.69 -8.68 6.76
C LEU A 100 -3.39 -9.74 5.68
N GLU A 101 -4.10 -9.74 4.56
CA GLU A 101 -3.82 -10.65 3.45
C GLU A 101 -2.57 -10.18 2.67
N LYS A 102 -1.46 -10.91 2.83
CA LYS A 102 -0.11 -10.55 2.35
C LYS A 102 0.01 -10.29 0.84
N GLY A 103 -0.77 -10.99 0.01
CA GLY A 103 -0.70 -10.87 -1.46
C GLY A 103 -1.03 -9.45 -1.95
N TRP A 104 -2.05 -8.82 -1.37
CA TRP A 104 -2.55 -7.53 -1.87
C TRP A 104 -1.66 -6.36 -1.49
N PHE A 105 -0.98 -6.45 -0.34
CA PHE A 105 0.01 -5.43 0.03
C PHE A 105 1.20 -5.42 -0.91
N ARG A 106 1.57 -6.59 -1.41
CA ARG A 106 2.61 -6.71 -2.43
C ARG A 106 2.14 -6.11 -3.76
N ASP A 107 0.96 -6.47 -4.23
CA ASP A 107 0.41 -5.96 -5.50
C ASP A 107 0.25 -4.42 -5.47
N TYR A 108 -0.23 -3.88 -4.34
CA TYR A 108 -0.29 -2.44 -4.09
C TYR A 108 1.08 -1.77 -4.15
N SER A 109 2.09 -2.35 -3.48
CA SER A 109 3.45 -1.82 -3.47
C SER A 109 4.10 -1.88 -4.85
N ASP A 110 3.94 -2.98 -5.57
CA ASP A 110 4.49 -3.17 -6.92
C ASP A 110 3.84 -2.18 -7.91
N SER A 111 2.54 -1.90 -7.73
CA SER A 111 1.81 -0.90 -8.51
C SER A 111 2.31 0.53 -8.27
N LEU A 112 2.55 0.92 -7.00
CA LEU A 112 3.14 2.22 -6.67
C LEU A 112 4.57 2.36 -7.21
N PHE A 113 5.36 1.28 -7.13
CA PHE A 113 6.71 1.27 -7.68
C PHE A 113 6.72 1.49 -9.20
N THR A 114 5.80 0.82 -9.90
CA THR A 114 5.62 0.96 -11.35
C THR A 114 5.20 2.39 -11.72
N MET A 115 4.22 2.97 -11.01
CA MET A 115 3.77 4.35 -11.20
C MET A 115 4.93 5.33 -11.10
N ARG A 116 5.76 5.18 -10.07
CA ARG A 116 6.97 6.00 -9.90
C ARG A 116 7.92 5.86 -11.09
N SER A 117 8.16 4.64 -11.56
CA SER A 117 9.04 4.38 -12.71
C SER A 117 8.54 5.08 -13.96
N ILE A 118 7.23 5.01 -14.23
CA ILE A 118 6.57 5.70 -15.35
C ILE A 118 6.77 7.21 -15.23
N LEU A 119 6.43 7.81 -14.09
CA LEU A 119 6.57 9.27 -13.87
C LEU A 119 8.02 9.74 -14.04
N THR A 120 8.97 8.96 -13.53
CA THR A 120 10.41 9.24 -13.70
C THR A 120 10.79 9.21 -15.18
N THR A 121 10.38 8.16 -15.90
CA THR A 121 10.71 7.98 -17.32
C THR A 121 10.12 9.11 -18.15
N HIS A 122 8.83 9.41 -17.98
CA HIS A 122 8.17 10.48 -18.72
C HIS A 122 8.71 11.87 -18.41
N SER A 123 9.21 12.12 -17.19
CA SER A 123 9.89 13.37 -16.87
C SER A 123 11.20 13.55 -17.65
N PHE A 124 12.00 12.51 -17.86
CA PHE A 124 13.32 12.65 -18.50
C PHE A 124 13.31 12.39 -20.00
N GLU A 125 12.43 11.52 -20.48
CA GLU A 125 12.46 11.03 -21.86
C GLU A 125 11.41 11.70 -22.75
N ASN A 126 10.39 12.35 -22.18
CA ASN A 126 9.23 12.80 -22.93
C ASN A 126 8.92 14.30 -22.76
N ASN A 127 9.48 15.12 -23.66
CA ASN A 127 9.22 16.56 -23.72
C ASN A 127 7.91 16.92 -24.48
N ASN A 128 7.05 15.94 -24.77
CA ASN A 128 5.79 16.19 -25.46
C ASN A 128 4.77 16.85 -24.52
N SER A 129 4.55 18.15 -24.71
CA SER A 129 3.63 18.95 -23.88
C SER A 129 2.19 18.41 -23.82
N LYS A 130 1.73 17.65 -24.82
CA LYS A 130 0.40 17.01 -24.78
C LYS A 130 0.36 15.82 -23.83
N GLU A 131 1.44 15.05 -23.81
CA GLU A 131 1.54 13.83 -23.00
C GLU A 131 1.75 14.17 -21.52
N VAL A 132 2.59 15.18 -21.24
CA VAL A 132 2.76 15.78 -19.92
C VAL A 132 1.41 16.26 -19.36
N LYS A 133 0.61 16.97 -20.15
CA LYS A 133 -0.73 17.42 -19.74
C LYS A 133 -1.67 16.25 -19.45
N ARG A 134 -1.62 15.18 -20.27
CA ARG A 134 -2.44 13.98 -20.05
C ARG A 134 -2.07 13.27 -18.76
N ILE A 135 -0.76 13.12 -18.49
CA ILE A 135 -0.26 12.53 -17.24
C ILE A 135 -0.75 13.36 -16.05
N ASN A 136 -0.64 14.69 -16.10
CA ASN A 136 -1.07 15.55 -15.00
C ASN A 136 -2.57 15.43 -14.70
N GLN A 137 -3.42 15.36 -15.74
CA GLN A 137 -4.87 15.17 -15.59
C GLN A 137 -5.24 13.80 -15.01
N GLU A 138 -4.55 12.75 -15.45
CA GLU A 138 -4.77 11.39 -14.93
C GLU A 138 -4.27 11.26 -13.49
N LEU A 139 -3.18 11.96 -13.10
CA LEU A 139 -2.73 12.06 -11.71
C LEU A 139 -3.77 12.76 -10.82
N GLU A 140 -4.33 13.88 -11.27
CA GLU A 140 -5.38 14.62 -10.55
C GLU A 140 -6.65 13.77 -10.36
N THR A 141 -7.02 13.03 -11.40
CA THR A 141 -8.15 12.09 -11.37
C THR A 141 -7.89 10.94 -10.40
N LEU A 142 -6.68 10.37 -10.43
CA LEU A 142 -6.26 9.29 -9.55
C LEU A 142 -6.24 9.73 -8.09
N GLN A 143 -5.65 10.90 -7.80
CA GLN A 143 -5.65 11.50 -6.47
C GLN A 143 -7.08 11.65 -5.95
N SER A 144 -7.95 12.31 -6.71
CA SER A 144 -9.34 12.57 -6.31
C SER A 144 -10.11 11.27 -6.04
N SER A 145 -9.90 10.25 -6.88
CA SER A 145 -10.57 8.95 -6.74
C SER A 145 -10.11 8.18 -5.50
N ILE A 146 -8.81 8.25 -5.20
CA ILE A 146 -8.25 7.64 -3.99
C ILE A 146 -8.72 8.41 -2.76
N GLU A 147 -8.74 9.75 -2.80
CA GLU A 147 -9.24 10.60 -1.72
C GLU A 147 -10.69 10.26 -1.37
N GLU A 148 -11.58 10.17 -2.37
CA GLU A 148 -12.97 9.75 -2.17
C GLU A 148 -13.06 8.37 -1.51
N THR A 149 -12.21 7.43 -1.95
CA THR A 149 -12.18 6.06 -1.41
C THR A 149 -11.72 6.02 0.05
N VAL A 150 -10.67 6.76 0.42
CA VAL A 150 -10.06 6.68 1.76
C VAL A 150 -10.75 7.57 2.80
N THR A 151 -11.52 8.57 2.35
CA THR A 151 -12.33 9.45 3.20
C THR A 151 -13.72 8.90 3.50
N ASP A 152 -14.20 7.90 2.75
CA ASP A 152 -15.41 7.15 3.08
C ASP A 152 -15.29 6.54 4.50
N GLU A 153 -16.30 6.77 5.35
CA GLU A 153 -16.34 6.27 6.72
C GLU A 153 -16.29 4.74 6.81
N SER A 154 -16.72 4.05 5.76
CA SER A 154 -16.71 2.59 5.65
C SER A 154 -15.37 2.00 5.22
N PHE A 155 -14.43 2.85 4.77
CA PHE A 155 -13.13 2.40 4.29
C PHE A 155 -12.35 1.66 5.38
N SER A 156 -11.88 0.45 5.05
CA SER A 156 -11.02 -0.31 5.93
C SER A 156 -9.91 -1.02 5.18
N THR A 157 -8.67 -0.86 5.64
CA THR A 157 -7.53 -1.64 5.14
C THR A 157 -7.60 -3.12 5.52
N LYS A 158 -8.49 -3.49 6.46
CA LYS A 158 -8.84 -4.89 6.75
C LYS A 158 -9.81 -5.46 5.71
N ASN A 159 -10.54 -4.60 4.99
CA ASN A 159 -11.42 -5.00 3.91
C ASN A 159 -10.62 -5.09 2.61
N LYS A 160 -10.42 -6.32 2.16
CA LYS A 160 -9.76 -6.65 0.90
C LYS A 160 -10.27 -5.85 -0.30
N LYS A 161 -11.59 -5.62 -0.39
CA LYS A 161 -12.18 -4.93 -1.54
C LYS A 161 -11.69 -3.48 -1.63
N ASP A 162 -11.50 -2.83 -0.50
CA ASP A 162 -11.15 -1.41 -0.45
C ASP A 162 -9.68 -1.21 -0.84
N LEU A 163 -8.78 -2.06 -0.31
CA LEU A 163 -7.37 -2.03 -0.69
C LEU A 163 -7.16 -2.41 -2.17
N ARG A 164 -7.93 -3.39 -2.66
CA ARG A 164 -7.89 -3.78 -4.06
C ARG A 164 -8.41 -2.68 -4.97
N SER A 165 -9.47 -1.98 -4.58
CA SER A 165 -10.00 -0.84 -5.33
C SER A 165 -8.92 0.21 -5.59
N ILE A 166 -8.16 0.59 -4.55
CA ILE A 166 -7.04 1.54 -4.68
C ILE A 166 -5.95 0.97 -5.60
N THR A 167 -5.61 -0.31 -5.43
CA THR A 167 -4.60 -0.98 -6.26
C THR A 167 -5.00 -0.97 -7.74
N ASP A 168 -6.24 -1.35 -8.05
CA ASP A 168 -6.78 -1.40 -9.41
C ASP A 168 -6.80 0.01 -10.05
N MET A 169 -7.05 1.08 -9.27
CA MET A 169 -6.96 2.46 -9.75
C MET A 169 -5.53 2.83 -10.16
N ILE A 170 -4.53 2.48 -9.35
CA ILE A 170 -3.11 2.72 -9.64
C ILE A 170 -2.66 1.87 -10.84
N GLU A 171 -3.06 0.60 -10.91
CA GLU A 171 -2.76 -0.27 -12.06
C GLU A 171 -3.34 0.27 -13.36
N LYS A 172 -4.57 0.81 -13.33
CA LYS A 172 -5.19 1.43 -14.50
C LYS A 172 -4.40 2.66 -14.97
N PHE A 173 -3.95 3.51 -14.04
CA PHE A 173 -3.05 4.59 -14.37
C PHE A 173 -1.77 4.05 -15.03
N ASN A 174 -1.14 3.04 -14.43
CA ASN A 174 0.09 2.45 -14.95
C ASN A 174 -0.08 1.91 -16.37
N GLN A 175 -1.19 1.23 -16.66
CA GLN A 175 -1.49 0.70 -17.99
C GLN A 175 -1.68 1.79 -19.05
N ASN A 176 -2.16 2.97 -18.67
CA ASN A 176 -2.36 4.08 -19.60
C ASN A 176 -1.03 4.70 -20.10
N PHE A 177 0.07 4.46 -19.39
CA PHE A 177 1.37 5.13 -19.59
C PHE A 177 2.58 4.17 -19.54
N SER A 178 2.35 2.85 -19.59
CA SER A 178 3.41 1.84 -19.77
C SER A 178 3.77 1.64 -21.24
#